data_AF-F0T7M7-F1
#
_entry.id   AF-F0T7M7-F1
#
_cell.length_a   1.000
_cell.length_b   1.000
_cell.length_c   1.000
_cell.angle_alpha   90.00
_cell.angle_beta   90.00
_cell.angle_gamma   90.00
#
_symmetry.space_group_name_H-M   'P 1'
#
loop_
_entity.id
_entity.type
_entity.pdbx_description
1 polymer ?
#
loop_
_entity_poly.entity_id
_entity_poly.type
_entity_poly.pdbx_seq_one_letter_code
_entity_poly.pdbx_strand_id
1 'polypeptide(L)'
;MGNGGIAIRKKLLYSITALLFLVLILNIGAGAAASTAQASGSTTGTIKTTTTSNTTLVSGLTSAQIKDGYTRAQNFYNTNHRLPNYVSYGTKKVMISDFQTILATQGLKINMYYSRPVYITSDNINNKTADNTRINNIVTGLKALGIKAYNMGIGPNTHVKVLQNTNVPQNALIVDIYGGADAGTLLEMGQSWYKKIKGARSVYSIFWPPSKVITGLAFLERAHDDNYSPASFTGLANPDQYLINNGYNYIYSKDIKTIVNSIFKQVSTN
;
A
#
# COMPACT_ATOMS: atom_id res chain seq x y z
N MET A 1 27.23 -56.01 -17.41
CA MET A 1 25.93 -55.71 -16.77
C MET A 1 26.02 -54.27 -16.29
N GLY A 2 25.37 -53.26 -16.84
CA GLY A 2 24.17 -53.18 -17.66
C GLY A 2 23.39 -51.98 -17.11
N ASN A 3 23.25 -50.95 -17.96
CA ASN A 3 22.34 -49.80 -17.88
C ASN A 3 22.75 -48.67 -16.91
N GLY A 4 22.96 -47.41 -17.33
CA GLY A 4 22.32 -46.70 -18.45
C GLY A 4 21.25 -45.77 -17.88
N GLY A 5 21.53 -44.47 -17.83
CA GLY A 5 20.63 -43.47 -17.26
C GLY A 5 20.96 -42.07 -17.75
N ILE A 6 21.01 -41.90 -19.07
CA ILE A 6 21.09 -40.63 -19.77
C ILE A 6 19.82 -39.80 -19.52
N ALA A 7 20.06 -38.49 -19.41
CA ALA A 7 19.13 -37.36 -19.38
C ALA A 7 17.76 -37.59 -20.01
N ILE A 8 16.70 -37.06 -19.38
CA ILE A 8 15.48 -36.52 -20.03
C ILE A 8 14.65 -35.75 -18.95
N ARG A 9 14.12 -34.58 -19.35
CA ARG A 9 13.06 -33.72 -18.73
C ARG A 9 13.45 -32.52 -17.85
N LYS A 10 13.89 -31.42 -18.50
CA LYS A 10 13.57 -30.04 -18.08
C LYS A 10 12.80 -29.26 -19.17
N LYS A 11 11.86 -29.93 -19.86
CA LYS A 11 10.91 -29.31 -20.80
C LYS A 11 9.44 -29.59 -20.46
N LEU A 12 9.13 -29.85 -19.19
CA LEU A 12 7.76 -30.12 -18.73
C LEU A 12 7.42 -29.33 -17.46
N LEU A 13 7.66 -28.01 -17.45
CA LEU A 13 7.14 -27.10 -16.44
C LEU A 13 6.53 -25.81 -17.03
N TYR A 14 6.12 -25.86 -18.31
CA TYR A 14 5.32 -24.82 -18.96
C TYR A 14 3.88 -25.28 -19.25
N SER A 15 3.40 -26.33 -18.57
CA SER A 15 2.10 -26.97 -18.87
C SER A 15 1.09 -26.95 -17.72
N ILE A 16 1.19 -26.00 -16.78
CA ILE A 16 0.16 -25.79 -15.73
C ILE A 16 -0.26 -24.31 -15.59
N THR A 17 0.42 -23.37 -16.26
CA THR A 17 0.03 -21.94 -16.29
C THR A 17 -0.78 -21.52 -17.53
N ALA A 18 -1.28 -22.48 -18.30
CA ALA A 18 -2.11 -22.27 -19.49
C ALA A 18 -3.47 -22.99 -19.41
N LEU A 19 -3.99 -23.20 -18.20
CA LEU A 19 -5.27 -23.88 -17.99
C LEU A 19 -6.18 -23.09 -17.02
N LEU A 20 -6.49 -21.83 -17.34
CA LEU A 20 -7.63 -21.11 -16.74
C LEU A 20 -8.10 -19.83 -17.47
N PHE A 21 -7.66 -19.56 -18.71
CA PHE A 21 -8.12 -18.40 -19.49
C PHE A 21 -8.60 -18.79 -20.89
N LEU A 22 -9.58 -19.69 -20.96
CA LEU A 22 -10.39 -19.88 -22.17
C LEU A 22 -11.86 -20.07 -21.79
N VAL A 23 -12.53 -18.98 -21.42
CA VAL A 23 -13.99 -18.93 -21.48
C VAL A 23 -14.37 -18.46 -22.88
N LEU A 24 -14.68 -19.45 -23.69
CA LEU A 24 -15.31 -19.36 -24.99
C LEU A 24 -16.78 -18.93 -24.78
N ILE A 25 -17.19 -17.78 -25.31
CA ILE A 25 -18.62 -17.49 -25.52
C ILE A 25 -18.89 -17.57 -27.02
N LEU A 26 -19.37 -18.74 -27.44
CA LEU A 26 -20.07 -18.96 -28.69
C LEU A 26 -21.47 -18.34 -28.55
N ASN A 27 -21.71 -17.22 -29.24
CA ASN A 27 -23.06 -16.72 -29.46
C ASN A 27 -23.60 -17.34 -30.75
N ILE A 28 -24.25 -18.50 -30.63
CA ILE A 28 -25.00 -19.14 -31.71
C ILE A 28 -26.48 -18.85 -31.46
N GLY A 29 -27.01 -17.88 -32.21
CA GLY A 29 -28.43 -17.64 -32.34
C GLY A 29 -28.79 -17.63 -33.81
N ALA A 30 -28.79 -18.81 -34.44
CA ALA A 30 -29.45 -18.99 -35.73
C ALA A 30 -30.95 -19.16 -35.48
N GLY A 31 -31.73 -18.24 -36.03
CA GLY A 31 -33.18 -18.30 -36.07
C GLY A 31 -33.65 -17.49 -37.26
N ALA A 32 -33.40 -18.01 -38.45
CA ALA A 32 -34.00 -17.50 -39.68
C ALA A 32 -35.50 -17.87 -39.67
N ALA A 33 -36.35 -16.86 -39.78
CA ALA A 33 -37.69 -17.02 -40.33
C ALA A 33 -37.80 -16.01 -41.49
N ALA A 34 -37.77 -16.55 -42.70
CA ALA A 34 -38.12 -15.83 -43.90
C ALA A 34 -39.66 -15.71 -43.97
N SER A 35 -40.16 -14.52 -44.27
CA SER A 35 -41.50 -14.34 -44.83
C SER A 35 -41.43 -13.30 -45.95
N THR A 36 -41.94 -13.70 -47.10
CA THR A 36 -41.91 -13.06 -48.41
C THR A 36 -42.84 -11.83 -48.53
N ALA A 37 -42.36 -10.85 -49.30
CA ALA A 37 -42.98 -9.70 -49.99
C ALA A 37 -44.49 -9.36 -49.85
N GLN A 38 -44.79 -8.06 -49.67
CA GLN A 38 -45.51 -7.24 -50.68
C GLN A 38 -45.42 -5.72 -50.39
N ALA A 39 -45.40 -4.91 -51.45
CA ALA A 39 -45.21 -3.46 -51.43
C ALA A 39 -46.53 -2.67 -51.31
N SER A 40 -46.47 -1.51 -50.64
CA SER A 40 -47.11 -0.20 -50.97
C SER A 40 -47.57 0.53 -49.71
N GLY A 41 -47.20 1.80 -49.57
CA GLY A 41 -47.78 2.70 -48.57
C GLY A 41 -46.82 3.76 -48.04
N SER A 42 -46.69 4.85 -48.78
CA SER A 42 -46.13 6.12 -48.31
C SER A 42 -46.92 6.62 -47.09
N THR A 43 -46.25 6.92 -45.97
CA THR A 43 -46.61 8.02 -45.07
C THR A 43 -45.43 8.39 -44.15
N THR A 44 -45.12 9.68 -44.16
CA THR A 44 -44.09 10.37 -43.40
C THR A 44 -44.44 10.37 -41.91
N GLY A 45 -43.55 9.86 -41.05
CA GLY A 45 -43.69 9.94 -39.59
C GLY A 45 -42.41 9.57 -38.87
N THR A 46 -41.74 10.56 -38.28
CA THR A 46 -40.50 10.41 -37.52
C THR A 46 -40.75 9.61 -36.23
N ILE A 47 -40.38 8.32 -36.21
CA ILE A 47 -40.31 7.54 -34.96
C ILE A 47 -38.93 7.75 -34.36
N LYS A 48 -38.84 8.63 -33.36
CA LYS A 48 -37.68 8.75 -32.50
C LYS A 48 -37.70 7.55 -31.53
N THR A 49 -37.01 6.49 -31.92
CA THR A 49 -36.79 5.30 -31.07
C THR A 49 -36.11 5.74 -29.78
N THR A 50 -36.91 5.95 -28.74
CA THR A 50 -36.38 6.19 -27.40
C THR A 50 -35.99 4.83 -26.87
N THR A 51 -34.71 4.49 -26.99
CA THR A 51 -34.13 3.31 -26.38
C THR A 51 -34.13 3.56 -24.87
N THR A 52 -35.22 3.18 -24.21
CA THR A 52 -35.29 3.15 -22.75
C THR A 52 -34.41 1.99 -22.29
N SER A 53 -33.10 2.26 -22.18
CA SER A 53 -32.17 1.39 -21.46
C SER A 53 -32.67 1.30 -20.03
N ASN A 54 -33.31 0.19 -19.68
CA ASN A 54 -33.68 -0.15 -18.31
C ASN A 54 -32.40 -0.09 -17.45
N THR A 55 -32.18 1.06 -16.81
CA THR A 55 -31.04 1.28 -15.94
C THR A 55 -31.36 0.63 -14.61
N THR A 56 -30.91 -0.61 -14.43
CA THR A 56 -30.99 -1.29 -13.14
C THR A 56 -30.31 -0.41 -12.10
N LEU A 57 -31.08 0.06 -11.13
CA LEU A 57 -30.57 0.84 -10.02
C LEU A 57 -29.91 -0.13 -9.03
N VAL A 58 -28.63 0.09 -8.73
CA VAL A 58 -27.97 -0.53 -7.58
C VAL A 58 -27.91 0.51 -6.47
N SER A 59 -28.57 0.24 -5.35
CA SER A 59 -28.62 1.15 -4.19
C SER A 59 -29.09 2.59 -4.53
N GLY A 60 -29.98 2.68 -5.54
CA GLY A 60 -30.51 3.96 -6.04
C GLY A 60 -29.56 4.74 -6.97
N LEU A 61 -28.51 4.11 -7.49
CA LEU A 61 -27.64 4.68 -8.53
C LEU A 61 -27.72 3.88 -9.82
N THR A 62 -27.74 4.56 -10.96
CA THR A 62 -27.60 3.91 -12.27
C THR A 62 -26.15 3.46 -12.52
N SER A 63 -25.93 2.47 -13.38
CA SER A 63 -24.56 2.08 -13.77
C SER A 63 -23.70 3.24 -14.31
N ALA A 64 -24.32 4.23 -14.96
CA ALA A 64 -23.63 5.43 -15.42
C ALA A 64 -23.16 6.30 -14.25
N GLN A 65 -24.03 6.52 -13.25
CA GLN A 65 -23.67 7.24 -12.02
C GLN A 65 -22.58 6.50 -11.23
N ILE A 66 -22.61 5.16 -11.19
CA ILE A 66 -21.57 4.37 -10.52
C ILE A 66 -20.22 4.56 -11.22
N LYS A 67 -20.18 4.49 -12.55
CA LYS A 67 -18.94 4.72 -13.33
C LYS A 67 -18.41 6.16 -13.20
N ASP A 68 -19.29 7.16 -13.22
CA ASP A 68 -18.94 8.56 -12.98
C ASP A 68 -18.36 8.77 -11.58
N GLY A 69 -19.02 8.23 -10.54
CA GLY A 69 -18.52 8.28 -9.18
C GLY A 69 -17.20 7.55 -9.00
N TYR A 70 -17.00 6.41 -9.68
CA TYR A 70 -15.72 5.69 -9.72
C TYR A 70 -14.61 6.58 -10.26
N THR A 71 -14.82 7.24 -11.41
CA THR A 71 -13.83 8.15 -12.00
C THR A 71 -13.50 9.31 -11.07
N ARG A 72 -14.49 9.94 -10.43
CA ARG A 72 -14.25 11.00 -9.45
C ARG A 72 -13.47 10.51 -8.23
N ALA A 73 -13.87 9.37 -7.67
CA ALA A 73 -13.19 8.80 -6.51
C ALA A 73 -11.75 8.36 -6.83
N GLN A 74 -11.53 7.80 -8.03
CA GLN A 74 -10.21 7.44 -8.54
C GLN A 74 -9.34 8.68 -8.76
N ASN A 75 -9.87 9.74 -9.38
CA ASN A 75 -9.15 10.99 -9.57
C ASN A 75 -8.81 11.65 -8.23
N PHE A 76 -9.78 11.68 -7.30
CA PHE A 76 -9.53 12.15 -5.95
C PHE A 76 -8.38 11.37 -5.30
N TYR A 77 -8.40 10.04 -5.38
CA TYR A 77 -7.33 9.21 -4.85
C TYR A 77 -5.98 9.48 -5.52
N ASN A 78 -5.95 9.60 -6.84
CA ASN A 78 -4.73 9.86 -7.59
C ASN A 78 -4.10 11.21 -7.23
N THR A 79 -4.93 12.24 -6.99
CA THR A 79 -4.49 13.59 -6.63
C THR A 79 -4.14 13.73 -5.16
N ASN A 80 -4.91 13.13 -4.26
CA ASN A 80 -4.82 13.38 -2.81
C ASN A 80 -4.14 12.24 -2.05
N HIS A 81 -3.79 11.14 -2.72
CA HIS A 81 -3.16 9.94 -2.13
C HIS A 81 -3.93 9.34 -0.94
N ARG A 82 -5.23 9.61 -0.87
CA ARG A 82 -6.17 9.09 0.11
C ARG A 82 -7.55 8.95 -0.52
N LEU A 83 -8.38 8.08 0.05
CA LEU A 83 -9.77 7.97 -0.37
C LEU A 83 -10.56 9.25 0.03
N PRO A 84 -11.59 9.63 -0.74
CA PRO A 84 -12.53 10.66 -0.30
C PRO A 84 -13.35 10.12 0.88
N ASN A 85 -13.91 11.01 1.72
CA ASN A 85 -14.81 10.57 2.81
C ASN A 85 -16.15 10.05 2.25
N TYR A 86 -16.60 10.62 1.14
CA TYR A 86 -17.83 10.28 0.43
C TYR A 86 -17.72 10.65 -1.05
N VAL A 87 -18.60 10.08 -1.88
CA VAL A 87 -18.84 10.52 -3.26
C VAL A 87 -20.17 11.26 -3.31
N SER A 88 -20.16 12.49 -3.83
CA SER A 88 -21.37 13.31 -3.96
C SER A 88 -22.13 13.00 -5.26
N TYR A 89 -23.46 13.00 -5.16
CA TYR A 89 -24.42 12.96 -6.26
C TYR A 89 -25.48 14.03 -6.01
N GLY A 90 -25.20 15.28 -6.41
CA GLY A 90 -25.99 16.44 -6.01
C GLY A 90 -25.93 16.67 -4.50
N THR A 91 -27.08 16.69 -3.83
CA THR A 91 -27.18 16.84 -2.36
C THR A 91 -26.93 15.52 -1.61
N LYS A 92 -27.02 14.37 -2.28
CA LYS A 92 -26.78 13.04 -1.67
C LYS A 92 -25.27 12.79 -1.55
N LYS A 93 -24.83 12.41 -0.36
CA LYS A 93 -23.47 11.91 -0.09
C LYS A 93 -23.53 10.42 0.16
N VAL A 94 -22.74 9.64 -0.58
CA VAL A 94 -22.56 8.21 -0.34
C VAL A 94 -21.22 8.02 0.33
N MET A 95 -21.20 7.50 1.56
CA MET A 95 -19.96 7.22 2.28
C MET A 95 -19.04 6.32 1.45
N ILE A 96 -17.73 6.54 1.52
CA ILE A 96 -16.80 5.81 0.66
C ILE A 96 -16.84 4.29 0.88
N SER A 97 -17.11 3.83 2.11
CA SER A 97 -17.33 2.42 2.43
C SER A 97 -18.50 1.83 1.63
N ASP A 98 -19.64 2.52 1.64
CA ASP A 98 -20.86 2.07 0.97
C ASP A 98 -20.67 2.13 -0.54
N PHE A 99 -19.96 3.16 -1.02
CA PHE A 99 -19.64 3.30 -2.43
C PHE A 99 -18.72 2.17 -2.92
N GLN A 100 -17.75 1.73 -2.12
CA GLN A 100 -16.92 0.55 -2.44
C GLN A 100 -17.76 -0.73 -2.54
N THR A 101 -18.77 -0.91 -1.68
CA THR A 101 -19.72 -2.03 -1.80
C THR A 101 -20.53 -1.94 -3.11
N ILE A 102 -20.99 -0.75 -3.49
CA ILE A 102 -21.69 -0.53 -4.77
C ILE A 102 -20.78 -0.85 -5.96
N LEU A 103 -19.51 -0.41 -5.94
CA LEU A 103 -18.54 -0.73 -6.98
C LEU A 103 -18.34 -2.24 -7.14
N ALA A 104 -18.26 -2.98 -6.04
CA ALA A 104 -18.10 -4.43 -6.06
C ALA A 104 -19.24 -5.15 -6.79
N THR A 105 -20.48 -4.64 -6.69
CA THR A 105 -21.63 -5.20 -7.45
C THR A 105 -21.46 -5.09 -8.98
N GLN A 106 -20.62 -4.15 -9.43
CA GLN A 106 -20.29 -3.92 -10.83
C GLN A 106 -18.94 -4.54 -11.22
N GLY A 107 -18.31 -5.31 -10.33
CA GLY A 107 -16.95 -5.83 -10.53
C GLY A 107 -15.86 -4.75 -10.56
N LEU A 108 -16.16 -3.54 -10.07
CA LEU A 108 -15.23 -2.42 -10.01
C LEU A 108 -14.59 -2.31 -8.62
N LYS A 109 -13.36 -1.77 -8.58
CA LYS A 109 -12.69 -1.35 -7.35
C LYS A 109 -11.87 -0.09 -7.63
N ILE A 110 -11.82 0.84 -6.67
CA ILE A 110 -10.87 1.96 -6.74
C ILE A 110 -9.47 1.35 -6.72
N ASN A 111 -8.68 1.64 -7.76
CA ASN A 111 -7.32 1.19 -7.87
C ASN A 111 -6.45 2.05 -6.96
N MET A 112 -6.30 1.58 -5.72
CA MET A 112 -5.47 2.20 -4.72
C MET A 112 -4.01 1.80 -4.96
N TYR A 113 -3.33 2.57 -5.78
CA TYR A 113 -1.88 2.53 -5.84
C TYR A 113 -1.33 3.60 -4.91
N TYR A 114 -0.93 3.19 -3.71
CA TYR A 114 -0.16 4.07 -2.87
C TYR A 114 1.16 4.35 -3.61
N SER A 115 1.29 5.57 -4.12
CA SER A 115 2.45 6.01 -4.91
C SER A 115 3.72 6.02 -4.07
N ARG A 116 3.57 6.09 -2.74
CA ARG A 116 4.63 6.04 -1.76
C ARG A 116 4.98 4.60 -1.35
N PRO A 117 6.10 4.04 -1.86
CA PRO A 117 6.59 2.75 -1.39
C PRO A 117 7.12 2.82 0.04
N VAL A 118 7.06 1.68 0.74
CA VAL A 118 7.55 1.49 2.10
C VAL A 118 8.81 0.63 2.09
N TYR A 119 9.86 1.09 2.76
CA TYR A 119 11.12 0.37 2.90
C TYR A 119 11.41 0.16 4.38
N ILE A 120 11.52 -1.09 4.80
CA ILE A 120 11.56 -1.47 6.21
C ILE A 120 12.95 -2.00 6.58
N THR A 121 13.57 -1.42 7.59
CA THR A 121 14.80 -1.92 8.21
C THR A 121 14.51 -2.36 9.65
N SER A 122 15.40 -3.16 10.23
CA SER A 122 15.30 -3.57 11.63
C SER A 122 16.68 -3.74 12.26
N ASP A 123 16.76 -3.49 13.56
CA ASP A 123 17.82 -4.04 14.39
C ASP A 123 17.77 -5.58 14.41
N ASN A 124 18.89 -6.18 14.84
CA ASN A 124 18.97 -7.59 15.18
C ASN A 124 18.48 -7.82 16.63
N ILE A 125 17.19 -7.58 16.84
CA ILE A 125 16.51 -7.58 18.15
C ILE A 125 16.50 -8.97 18.78
N ASN A 126 16.12 -10.00 18.01
CA ASN A 126 16.09 -11.38 18.49
C ASN A 126 17.14 -12.23 17.80
N ASN A 127 17.09 -12.24 16.47
CA ASN A 127 18.07 -12.82 15.56
C ASN A 127 17.63 -12.53 14.12
N LYS A 128 18.57 -12.62 13.18
CA LYS A 128 18.33 -12.33 11.76
C LYS A 128 17.14 -13.08 11.16
N THR A 129 16.88 -14.32 11.57
CA THR A 129 15.75 -15.10 11.04
C THR A 129 14.42 -14.59 11.57
N ALA A 130 14.28 -14.45 12.89
CA ALA A 130 13.07 -13.98 13.54
C ALA A 130 12.71 -12.55 13.12
N ASP A 131 13.71 -11.67 13.03
CA ASP A 131 13.50 -10.28 12.66
C ASP A 131 13.17 -10.14 11.17
N ASN A 132 13.73 -11.00 10.29
CA ASN A 132 13.33 -11.04 8.88
C ASN A 132 11.87 -11.51 8.74
N THR A 133 11.48 -12.53 9.50
CA THR A 133 10.09 -12.99 9.55
C THR A 133 9.16 -11.87 10.00
N ARG A 134 9.54 -11.09 11.02
CA ARG A 134 8.79 -9.90 11.47
C ARG A 134 8.61 -8.89 10.34
N ILE A 135 9.69 -8.48 9.66
CA ILE A 135 9.61 -7.54 8.53
C ILE A 135 8.71 -8.10 7.43
N ASN A 136 8.88 -9.37 7.07
CA ASN A 136 8.12 -9.99 6.00
C ASN A 136 6.62 -10.09 6.32
N ASN A 137 6.25 -10.31 7.59
CA ASN A 137 4.86 -10.25 8.03
C ASN A 137 4.27 -8.85 7.88
N ILE A 138 5.03 -7.80 8.21
CA ILE A 138 4.62 -6.40 8.00
C ILE A 138 4.48 -6.10 6.51
N VAL A 139 5.47 -6.48 5.69
CA VAL A 139 5.44 -6.34 4.22
C VAL A 139 4.21 -7.03 3.63
N THR A 140 3.87 -8.22 4.12
CA THR A 140 2.69 -8.97 3.66
C THR A 140 1.40 -8.24 4.00
N GLY A 141 1.26 -7.74 5.24
CA GLY A 141 0.12 -6.92 5.65
C GLY A 141 -0.03 -5.65 4.81
N LEU A 142 1.07 -4.96 4.52
CA LEU A 142 1.06 -3.76 3.69
C LEU A 142 0.69 -4.06 2.23
N LYS A 143 1.22 -5.14 1.65
CA LYS A 143 0.87 -5.57 0.29
C LYS A 143 -0.61 -5.95 0.17
N ALA A 144 -1.18 -6.57 1.20
CA ALA A 144 -2.62 -6.86 1.25
C ALA A 144 -3.48 -5.58 1.24
N LEU A 145 -2.93 -4.45 1.70
CA LEU A 145 -3.56 -3.11 1.65
C LEU A 145 -3.23 -2.32 0.37
N GLY A 146 -2.59 -2.95 -0.63
CA GLY A 146 -2.21 -2.30 -1.89
C GLY A 146 -0.94 -1.44 -1.82
N ILE A 147 -0.16 -1.54 -0.73
CA ILE A 147 1.08 -0.78 -0.57
C ILE A 147 2.27 -1.58 -1.13
N LYS A 148 3.12 -0.91 -1.93
CA LYS A 148 4.43 -1.46 -2.32
C LYS A 148 5.36 -1.41 -1.11
N ALA A 149 5.74 -2.57 -0.57
CA ALA A 149 6.60 -2.67 0.61
C ALA A 149 7.78 -3.62 0.39
N TYR A 150 8.94 -3.27 0.96
CA TYR A 150 10.22 -3.95 0.77
C TYR A 150 10.93 -4.18 2.11
N ASN A 151 11.49 -5.37 2.28
CA ASN A 151 12.42 -5.70 3.35
C ASN A 151 13.83 -5.24 2.94
N MET A 152 14.43 -4.33 3.71
CA MET A 152 15.75 -3.75 3.44
C MET A 152 16.87 -4.32 4.31
N GLY A 153 16.58 -5.39 5.04
CA GLY A 153 17.56 -6.13 5.82
C GLY A 153 17.64 -5.69 7.27
N ILE A 154 18.60 -6.31 7.96
CA ILE A 154 18.74 -6.27 9.41
C ILE A 154 20.18 -5.94 9.79
N GLY A 155 20.34 -5.13 10.83
CA GLY A 155 21.59 -4.97 11.55
C GLY A 155 22.13 -3.55 11.55
N PRO A 156 23.42 -3.37 11.88
CA PRO A 156 23.96 -2.05 12.16
C PRO A 156 23.89 -1.14 10.93
N ASN A 157 23.49 0.10 11.19
CA ASN A 157 23.40 1.20 10.23
C ASN A 157 22.43 0.94 9.07
N THR A 158 21.50 0.00 9.16
CA THR A 158 20.53 -0.21 8.07
C THR A 158 19.63 1.01 7.87
N HIS A 159 19.27 1.72 8.95
CA HIS A 159 18.49 2.96 8.92
C HIS A 159 19.18 4.08 8.11
N VAL A 160 20.51 4.17 8.16
CA VAL A 160 21.30 5.09 7.33
C VAL A 160 21.48 4.56 5.91
N LYS A 161 21.81 3.27 5.75
CA LYS A 161 22.07 2.64 4.44
C LYS A 161 20.87 2.74 3.50
N VAL A 162 19.65 2.59 4.01
CA VAL A 162 18.44 2.71 3.19
C VAL A 162 18.25 4.14 2.66
N LEU A 163 18.61 5.16 3.43
CA LEU A 163 18.52 6.57 3.01
C LEU A 163 19.57 6.93 1.95
N GLN A 164 20.76 6.34 2.06
CA GLN A 164 21.86 6.51 1.10
C GLN A 164 21.64 5.74 -0.22
N ASN A 165 20.72 4.78 -0.24
CA ASN A 165 20.44 3.98 -1.43
C ASN A 165 19.72 4.81 -2.50
N THR A 166 20.37 5.03 -3.64
CA THR A 166 19.84 5.81 -4.77
C THR A 166 18.64 5.17 -5.46
N ASN A 167 18.42 3.86 -5.27
CA ASN A 167 17.25 3.15 -5.80
C ASN A 167 16.01 3.33 -4.94
N VAL A 168 16.14 3.87 -3.72
CA VAL A 168 15.00 4.19 -2.85
C VAL A 168 14.48 5.57 -3.27
N PRO A 169 13.25 5.69 -3.79
CA PRO A 169 12.75 6.95 -4.32
C PRO A 169 12.56 8.00 -3.22
N GLN A 170 12.61 9.28 -3.61
CA GLN A 170 12.50 10.39 -2.66
C GLN A 170 11.12 10.52 -2.01
N ASN A 171 10.07 9.98 -2.65
CA ASN A 171 8.73 9.95 -2.09
C ASN A 171 8.49 8.74 -1.17
N ALA A 172 9.52 7.96 -0.80
CA ALA A 172 9.37 6.77 0.03
C ALA A 172 9.05 7.08 1.50
N LEU A 173 8.37 6.12 2.16
CA LEU A 173 8.33 6.02 3.61
C LEU A 173 9.36 4.99 4.06
N ILE A 174 10.29 5.41 4.91
CA ILE A 174 11.26 4.55 5.56
C ILE A 174 10.74 4.19 6.93
N VAL A 175 10.74 2.90 7.26
CA VAL A 175 10.31 2.38 8.54
C VAL A 175 11.49 1.69 9.20
N ASP A 176 11.90 2.17 10.36
CA ASP A 176 13.02 1.60 11.11
C ASP A 176 12.51 0.97 12.40
N ILE A 177 12.79 -0.33 12.58
CA ILE A 177 12.37 -1.08 13.77
C ILE A 177 13.56 -1.20 14.72
N TYR A 178 13.48 -0.51 15.86
CA TYR A 178 14.54 -0.47 16.86
C TYR A 178 14.25 -1.41 18.02
N GLY A 179 15.26 -2.16 18.46
CA GLY A 179 15.20 -3.03 19.65
C GLY A 179 15.39 -2.28 20.96
N GLY A 180 16.04 -1.12 20.90
CA GLY A 180 16.27 -0.20 22.02
C GLY A 180 16.04 1.24 21.57
N ALA A 181 15.62 2.09 22.50
CA ALA A 181 15.62 3.53 22.25
C ALA A 181 17.02 4.07 22.55
N ASP A 182 17.79 4.38 21.51
CA ASP A 182 19.14 4.91 21.63
C ASP A 182 19.13 6.44 21.47
N ALA A 183 19.56 7.16 22.51
CA ALA A 183 19.61 8.62 22.53
C ALA A 183 20.51 9.22 21.43
N GLY A 184 21.65 8.59 21.13
CA GLY A 184 22.58 9.01 20.09
C GLY A 184 21.98 8.84 18.69
N THR A 185 21.30 7.72 18.44
CA THR A 185 20.55 7.50 17.19
C THR A 185 19.43 8.52 17.02
N LEU A 186 18.64 8.78 18.07
CA LEU A 186 17.58 9.79 17.98
C LEU A 186 18.14 11.19 17.76
N LEU A 187 19.23 11.56 18.43
CA LEU A 187 19.94 12.81 18.23
C LEU A 187 20.43 12.94 16.78
N GLU A 188 21.04 11.89 16.24
CA GLU A 188 21.51 11.81 14.85
C GLU A 188 20.40 12.18 13.85
N MET A 189 19.17 11.67 14.05
CA MET A 189 18.05 11.92 13.13
C MET A 189 17.72 13.42 12.97
N GLY A 190 18.02 14.24 13.99
CA GLY A 190 17.83 15.69 13.94
C GLY A 190 19.00 16.46 13.30
N GLN A 191 20.15 15.83 13.07
CA GLN A 191 21.34 16.48 12.55
C GLN A 191 21.25 16.77 11.05
N SER A 192 21.95 17.82 10.61
CA SER A 192 21.90 18.31 9.23
C SER A 192 22.35 17.26 8.20
N TRP A 193 23.35 16.43 8.52
CA TRP A 193 23.82 15.40 7.62
C TRP A 193 22.79 14.28 7.44
N TYR A 194 22.09 13.89 8.51
CA TYR A 194 21.03 12.88 8.44
C TYR A 194 19.88 13.41 7.59
N LYS A 195 19.46 14.66 7.82
CA LYS A 195 18.45 15.35 7.01
C LYS A 195 18.84 15.43 5.54
N LYS A 196 20.13 15.63 5.23
CA LYS A 196 20.66 15.65 3.86
C LYS A 196 20.52 14.29 3.16
N ILE A 197 20.89 13.19 3.81
CA ILE A 197 20.76 11.84 3.20
C ILE A 197 19.30 11.38 3.14
N LYS A 198 18.47 11.81 4.09
CA LYS A 198 17.03 11.55 4.09
C LYS A 198 16.38 12.13 2.83
N GLY A 199 16.74 13.36 2.50
CA GLY A 199 16.11 14.11 1.41
C GLY A 199 14.62 14.35 1.71
N ALA A 200 13.77 14.12 0.71
CA ALA A 200 12.32 14.33 0.83
C ALA A 200 11.58 13.11 1.44
N ARG A 201 12.29 12.03 1.75
CA ARG A 201 11.68 10.80 2.30
C ARG A 201 11.11 11.06 3.69
N SER A 202 10.02 10.38 4.01
CA SER A 202 9.50 10.31 5.38
C SER A 202 10.20 9.19 6.15
N VAL A 203 10.40 9.36 7.45
CA VAL A 203 10.94 8.31 8.33
C VAL A 203 9.94 8.08 9.48
N TYR A 204 9.72 6.81 9.81
CA TYR A 204 8.80 6.38 10.85
C TYR A 204 9.43 5.30 11.72
N SER A 205 9.55 5.58 13.02
CA SER A 205 10.25 4.69 13.94
C SER A 205 9.29 3.74 14.67
N ILE A 206 9.65 2.47 14.78
CA ILE A 206 8.94 1.49 15.59
C ILE A 206 9.88 1.06 16.71
N PHE A 207 9.52 1.39 17.93
CA PHE A 207 10.22 0.92 19.12
C PHE A 207 9.60 -0.41 19.56
N TRP A 208 10.35 -1.49 19.38
CA TRP A 208 9.89 -2.84 19.67
C TRP A 208 10.14 -3.20 21.14
N PRO A 209 9.09 -3.58 21.91
CA PRO A 209 9.24 -4.05 23.28
C PRO A 209 10.30 -5.17 23.40
N PRO A 210 11.21 -5.13 24.38
CA PRO A 210 11.13 -4.33 25.61
C PRO A 210 11.89 -3.00 25.56
N SER A 211 12.03 -2.35 24.38
CA SER A 211 12.68 -1.04 24.30
C SER A 211 12.12 -0.03 25.32
N LYS A 212 12.92 0.94 25.73
CA LYS A 212 12.44 2.02 26.62
C LYS A 212 11.35 2.83 25.91
N VAL A 213 10.24 3.08 26.60
CA VAL A 213 9.15 3.93 26.09
C VAL A 213 9.60 5.38 26.18
N ILE A 214 9.64 6.06 25.03
CA ILE A 214 10.12 7.46 24.95
C ILE A 214 9.00 8.50 25.09
N THR A 215 7.74 8.11 24.96
CA THR A 215 6.59 9.03 25.06
C THR A 215 6.49 9.62 26.46
N GLY A 216 6.54 10.95 26.55
CA GLY A 216 6.53 11.68 27.83
C GLY A 216 7.77 11.45 28.70
N LEU A 217 8.83 10.84 28.16
CA LEU A 217 10.05 10.59 28.90
C LEU A 217 10.84 11.89 29.05
N ALA A 218 11.17 12.29 30.28
CA ALA A 218 11.92 13.53 30.51
C ALA A 218 13.36 13.45 29.95
N PHE A 219 14.00 12.29 30.09
CA PHE A 219 15.38 12.08 29.66
C PHE A 219 15.61 10.61 29.25
N LEU A 220 16.24 10.42 28.10
CA LEU A 220 16.75 9.15 27.62
C LEU A 220 18.26 9.16 27.74
N GLU A 221 18.80 8.30 28.59
CA GLU A 221 20.23 8.19 28.83
C GLU A 221 20.96 7.67 27.60
N ARG A 222 22.26 7.97 27.50
CA ARG A 222 23.14 7.39 26.49
C ARG A 222 23.03 5.86 26.51
N ALA A 223 22.87 5.27 25.33
CA ALA A 223 22.83 3.83 25.20
C ALA A 223 24.20 3.21 25.55
N HIS A 224 24.18 1.99 26.09
CA HIS A 224 25.40 1.30 26.49
C HIS A 224 26.35 1.03 25.32
N ASP A 225 25.80 0.85 24.12
CA ASP A 225 26.49 0.57 22.87
C ASP A 225 26.71 1.80 21.99
N ASP A 226 26.36 3.00 22.48
CA ASP A 226 26.68 4.25 21.80
C ASP A 226 28.20 4.53 21.90
N ASN A 227 28.94 4.02 20.92
CA ASN A 227 30.37 4.23 20.73
C ASN A 227 30.69 5.28 19.64
N TYR A 228 29.68 6.01 19.17
CA TYR A 228 29.77 6.93 18.04
C TYR A 228 29.48 8.39 18.43
N SER A 229 28.76 8.62 19.54
CA SER A 229 28.63 9.94 20.15
C SER A 229 29.88 10.31 20.97
N PRO A 230 30.23 11.62 21.06
CA PRO A 230 31.31 12.09 21.92
C PRO A 230 31.17 11.60 23.37
N ALA A 231 32.29 11.42 24.08
CA ALA A 231 32.28 10.97 25.48
C ALA A 231 31.47 11.89 26.42
N SER A 232 31.33 13.17 26.06
CA SER A 232 30.53 14.15 26.79
C SER A 232 29.01 14.02 26.58
N PHE A 233 28.57 13.24 25.59
CA PHE A 233 27.15 12.99 25.39
C PHE A 233 26.63 12.04 26.47
N THR A 234 25.61 12.49 27.21
CA THR A 234 25.03 11.74 28.34
C THR A 234 23.62 11.23 28.06
N GLY A 235 22.98 11.71 27.00
CA GLY A 235 21.60 11.35 26.64
C GLY A 235 20.83 12.50 25.99
N LEU A 236 19.54 12.28 25.79
CA LEU A 236 18.63 13.17 25.08
C LEU A 236 17.44 13.53 25.97
N ALA A 237 17.23 14.84 26.20
CA ALA A 237 16.05 15.32 26.90
C ALA A 237 14.81 15.29 26.00
N ASN A 238 13.66 14.90 26.56
CA ASN A 238 12.36 14.82 25.88
C ASN A 238 12.46 14.15 24.48
N PRO A 239 12.97 12.90 24.38
CA PRO A 239 13.26 12.23 23.11
C PRO A 239 12.06 12.14 22.15
N ASP A 240 10.85 11.98 22.67
CA ASP A 240 9.63 11.97 21.85
C ASP A 240 9.39 13.33 21.19
N GLN A 241 9.46 14.40 21.96
CA GLN A 241 9.31 15.76 21.45
C GLN A 241 10.45 16.11 20.51
N TYR A 242 11.67 15.62 20.77
CA TYR A 242 12.80 15.78 19.86
C TYR A 242 12.50 15.19 18.47
N LEU A 243 11.97 13.96 18.40
CA LEU A 243 11.57 13.35 17.13
C LEU A 243 10.45 14.12 16.44
N ILE A 244 9.39 14.48 17.18
CA ILE A 244 8.23 15.21 16.65
C ILE A 244 8.67 16.56 16.08
N ASN A 245 9.49 17.32 16.81
CA ASN A 245 10.01 18.62 16.38
C ASN A 245 10.94 18.53 15.17
N ASN A 246 11.51 17.34 14.90
CA ASN A 246 12.30 17.07 13.70
C ASN A 246 11.49 16.41 12.57
N GLY A 247 10.16 16.28 12.73
CA GLY A 247 9.26 15.76 11.70
C GLY A 247 9.19 14.23 11.63
N TYR A 248 9.52 13.54 12.71
CA TYR A 248 9.50 12.08 12.79
C TYR A 248 8.39 11.58 13.70
N ASN A 249 7.52 10.74 13.13
CA ASN A 249 6.50 10.03 13.90
C ASN A 249 7.05 8.68 14.35
N TYR A 250 6.48 8.12 15.41
CA TYR A 250 6.88 6.81 15.93
C TYR A 250 5.73 6.08 16.61
N ILE A 251 5.92 4.79 16.90
CA ILE A 251 5.08 4.00 17.83
C ILE A 251 5.93 3.10 18.73
N TYR A 252 5.34 2.70 19.85
CA TYR A 252 5.83 1.60 20.68
C TYR A 252 4.87 0.41 20.57
N SER A 253 5.29 -0.68 19.92
CA SER A 253 4.43 -1.86 19.74
C SER A 253 5.21 -3.10 19.31
N LYS A 254 4.71 -4.27 19.73
CA LYS A 254 5.08 -5.58 19.16
C LYS A 254 3.95 -6.24 18.34
N ASP A 255 2.78 -5.60 18.29
CA ASP A 255 1.61 -6.13 17.61
C ASP A 255 1.68 -5.79 16.11
N ILE A 256 1.80 -6.82 15.27
CA ILE A 256 2.00 -6.68 13.82
C ILE A 256 0.82 -5.96 13.15
N LYS A 257 -0.42 -6.23 13.57
CA LYS A 257 -1.61 -5.60 12.98
C LYS A 257 -1.63 -4.10 13.28
N THR A 258 -1.27 -3.73 14.50
CA THR A 258 -1.15 -2.34 14.96
C THR A 258 -0.04 -1.60 14.23
N ILE A 259 1.11 -2.27 14.03
CA ILE A 259 2.23 -1.75 13.24
C ILE A 259 1.80 -1.50 11.79
N VAL A 260 1.21 -2.49 11.12
CA VAL A 260 0.75 -2.38 9.73
C VAL A 260 -0.25 -1.23 9.58
N ASN A 261 -1.24 -1.14 10.46
CA ASN A 261 -2.25 -0.06 10.42
C ASN A 261 -1.62 1.33 10.64
N SER A 262 -0.61 1.43 11.53
CA SER A 262 0.05 2.70 11.77
C SER A 262 0.92 3.13 10.59
N ILE A 263 1.67 2.20 9.99
CA ILE A 263 2.42 2.47 8.75
C ILE A 263 1.47 2.89 7.62
N PHE A 264 0.34 2.19 7.46
CA PHE A 264 -0.68 2.53 6.45
C PHE A 264 -1.20 3.96 6.63
N LYS A 265 -1.47 4.38 7.87
CA LYS A 265 -1.85 5.77 8.18
C LYS A 265 -0.75 6.74 7.75
N GLN A 266 0.50 6.46 8.13
CA GLN A 266 1.64 7.30 7.73
C GLN A 266 1.67 7.45 6.21
N VAL A 267 1.61 6.36 5.45
CA VAL A 267 1.59 6.37 3.97
C VAL A 267 0.51 7.29 3.39
N SER A 268 -0.61 7.47 4.09
CA SER A 268 -1.78 8.24 3.63
C SER A 268 -1.79 9.71 4.06
N THR A 269 -0.89 10.15 4.95
CA THR A 269 -0.97 11.47 5.59
C THR A 269 0.07 12.50 5.15
N ASN A 270 0.95 12.17 4.19
CA ASN A 270 2.03 13.06 3.73
C ASN A 270 2.29 12.91 2.23
#